data_AF-A0A370FDQ6-F1
#
_entry.id   AF-A0A370FDQ6-F1
#
_cell.length_a   1.000
_cell.length_b   1.000
_cell.length_c   1.000
_cell.angle_alpha   90.00
_cell.angle_beta   90.00
_cell.angle_gamma   90.00
#
_symmetry.space_group_name_H-M   'P 1'
#
loop_
_entity.id
_entity.type
_entity.pdbx_description
1 polymer ?
#
loop_
_entity_poly.entity_id
_entity_poly.type
_entity_poly.pdbx_seq_one_letter_code
_entity_poly.pdbx_strand_id
1 'polypeptide(L)' 'MPSSASPQTAILNVSTRPFSISAKVEVTPGGMLAIAALVTGILLSTAVIVRVAKS' A
#
# COMPACT_ATOMS: atom_id res chain seq x y z
N MET A 1 23.60 14.30 2.23
CA MET A 1 22.32 15.03 2.09
C MET A 1 21.19 14.02 2.23
N PRO A 2 20.31 14.10 3.24
CA PRO A 2 19.17 13.20 3.33
C PRO A 2 18.15 13.59 2.26
N SER A 3 17.72 12.61 1.46
CA SER A 3 16.75 12.80 0.39
C SER A 3 15.40 13.21 0.99
N SER A 4 14.89 14.36 0.56
CA SER A 4 13.61 14.93 0.97
C SER A 4 12.49 13.91 0.76
N ALA A 5 11.88 13.44 1.85
CA ALA A 5 10.67 12.64 1.81
C ALA A 5 9.50 13.54 1.36
N SER A 6 9.39 13.77 0.05
CA SER A 6 8.26 14.49 -0.54
C SER A 6 6.98 13.70 -0.25
N PRO A 7 5.91 14.33 0.27
CA PRO A 7 4.63 13.65 0.44
C PRO A 7 4.19 13.06 -0.90
N GLN A 8 4.20 11.73 -1.01
CA GLN A 8 3.80 11.03 -2.21
C GLN A 8 2.30 11.24 -2.39
N THR A 9 1.93 12.05 -3.37
CA THR A 9 0.52 12.25 -3.73
C THR A 9 0.11 11.14 -4.68
N ALA A 10 -0.76 10.23 -4.26
CA ALA A 10 -1.36 9.24 -5.14
C ALA A 10 -2.69 9.80 -5.68
N ILE A 11 -2.82 9.90 -7.00
CA ILE A 11 -4.06 10.35 -7.66
C ILE A 11 -4.84 9.11 -8.06
N LEU A 12 -5.96 8.84 -7.39
CA LEU A 12 -6.88 7.78 -7.78
C LEU A 12 -7.94 8.40 -8.70
N ASN A 13 -7.91 8.07 -9.99
CA ASN A 13 -8.91 8.55 -10.95
C ASN A 13 -9.89 7.41 -11.27
N VAL A 14 -11.13 7.54 -10.77
CA VAL A 14 -12.19 6.57 -11.04
C VAL A 14 -13.16 7.20 -12.03
N SER A 15 -13.19 6.69 -13.27
CA SER A 15 -14.12 7.14 -14.31
C SER A 15 -15.21 6.10 -14.52
N THR A 16 -16.47 6.49 -14.36
CA THR A 16 -17.67 5.67 -14.64
C THR A 16 -18.66 6.54 -15.40
N ARG A 17 -18.90 6.30 -16.69
CA ARG A 17 -19.77 7.18 -17.50
C ARG A 17 -21.14 7.41 -16.82
N PRO A 18 -21.64 8.66 -16.67
CA PRO A 18 -21.07 9.96 -17.06
C PRO A 18 -20.25 10.70 -15.98
N PHE A 19 -19.96 10.09 -14.83
CA PHE A 19 -19.29 10.70 -13.68
C PHE A 19 -17.81 10.29 -13.58
N SER A 20 -16.91 11.28 -13.51
CA SER A 20 -15.52 11.04 -13.13
C SER A 20 -15.29 11.59 -11.73
N ILE A 21 -14.88 10.73 -10.81
CA ILE A 21 -14.56 11.08 -9.43
C ILE A 21 -13.04 10.98 -9.29
N SER A 22 -12.38 12.13 -9.19
CA SER A 22 -10.95 12.19 -8.88
C SER A 22 -10.78 12.37 -7.39
N ALA A 23 -10.30 11.33 -6.70
CA ALA A 23 -9.97 11.39 -5.29
C ALA A 23 -8.46 11.58 -5.15
N LYS A 24 -8.03 12.73 -4.61
CA LYS A 24 -6.64 12.97 -4.25
C LYS A 24 -6.40 12.36 -2.88
N VAL A 25 -5.70 11.24 -2.84
CA VAL A 25 -5.34 10.58 -1.58
C VAL A 25 -3.88 10.90 -1.31
N GLU A 26 -3.66 11.76 -0.32
CA GLU A 26 -2.31 12.06 0.16
C GLU A 26 -1.87 10.92 1.08
N VAL A 27 -0.93 10.07 0.60
CA VAL A 27 -0.37 9.02 1.45
C VAL A 27 0.65 9.65 2.38
N THR A 28 0.27 9.77 3.65
CA THR A 28 1.20 10.18 4.69
C THR A 28 2.32 9.15 4.82
N PRO A 29 3.54 9.56 5.23
CA PRO A 29 4.64 8.63 5.46
C PRO A 29 4.26 7.47 6.40
N GLY A 30 3.43 7.74 7.41
CA GLY A 30 2.90 6.71 8.31
C GLY A 30 1.95 5.72 7.62
N GLY A 31 1.10 6.19 6.71
CA GLY A 31 0.21 5.32 5.94
C GLY A 31 0.98 4.33 5.06
N MET A 32 2.09 4.76 4.48
CA MET A 32 2.94 3.88 3.66
C MET A 32 3.64 2.80 4.49
N LEU A 33 4.10 3.14 5.70
CA LEU A 33 4.64 2.16 6.64
C LEU A 33 3.59 1.15 7.11
N ALA A 34 2.35 1.61 7.35
CA ALA A 34 1.25 0.73 7.73
C ALA A 34 0.94 -0.30 6.63
N ILE A 35 0.93 0.12 5.36
CA ILE A 35 0.74 -0.78 4.22
C ILE A 35 1.89 -1.79 4.14
N ALA A 36 3.14 -1.34 4.29
CA ALA A 36 4.30 -2.23 4.28
C ALA A 36 4.21 -3.31 5.37
N ALA A 37 3.90 -2.91 6.61
CA ALA A 37 3.74 -3.83 7.74
C ALA A 37 2.61 -4.85 7.51
N LEU A 38 1.47 -4.39 6.98
CA LEU A 38 0.34 -5.26 6.63
C LEU A 38 0.74 -6.31 5.61
N VAL A 39 1.36 -5.89 4.50
CA VAL A 39 1.76 -6.80 3.41
C VAL A 39 2.80 -7.81 3.92
N THR A 40 3.79 -7.36 4.70
CA THR A 40 4.77 -8.27 5.32
C THR A 40 4.11 -9.31 6.22
N GLY A 41 3.11 -8.93 7.01
CA GLY A 41 2.36 -9.87 7.85
C GLY A 41 1.62 -10.95 7.04
N ILE A 42 0.98 -10.57 5.94
CA ILE A 42 0.29 -11.51 5.04
C ILE A 42 1.28 -12.50 4.41
N LEU A 43 2.40 -11.98 3.91
CA LEU A 43 3.44 -12.82 3.30
C LEU A 43 4.06 -13.76 4.33
N LEU A 44 4.31 -13.28 5.54
CA LEU A 44 4.85 -14.11 6.63
C LEU A 44 3.87 -15.22 7.04
N SER A 45 2.59 -14.91 7.18
CA SER A 45 1.55 -15.91 7.48
C SER A 45 1.51 -17.02 6.42
N THR A 46 1.52 -16.62 5.14
CA THR A 46 1.57 -17.56 4.02
C THR A 46 2.85 -18.40 4.03
N ALA A 47 4.00 -17.78 4.28
CA ALA A 47 5.28 -18.46 4.34
C ALA A 47 5.33 -19.52 5.46
N VAL A 48 4.73 -19.23 6.61
CA VAL A 48 4.59 -20.20 7.71
C VAL A 48 3.73 -21.38 7.27
N ILE A 49 2.55 -21.13 6.69
CA ILE A 49 1.65 -22.20 6.20
C ILE A 49 2.38 -23.12 5.22
N VAL A 50 3.07 -22.56 4.22
CA VAL A 50 3.83 -23.34 3.23
C VAL A 50 4.97 -24.12 3.87
N ARG A 51 5.67 -23.53 4.84
CA ARG A 51 6.78 -24.20 5.54
C ARG A 51 6.31 -25.39 6.36
N VAL A 52 5.17 -25.25 7.04
CA VAL A 52 4.58 -26.35 7.82
C VAL A 52 4.06 -27.45 6.89
N ALA A 53 3.42 -27.11 5.77
CA ALA A 53 2.94 -28.10 4.79
C ALA A 53 4.05 -28.88 4.08
N LYS A 54 5.26 -28.30 3.99
CA LYS A 54 6.44 -28.94 3.40
C LYS A 54 7.24 -29.78 4.42
N SER A 55 6.96 -29.63 5.72
CA SER A 55 7.65 -30.37 6.79
C SER A 55 7.03 -31.73 7.04
#